data_AF-A0A0H3A2Z0-F1
#
_entry.id   AF-A0A0H3A2Z0-F1
#
_cell.length_a   1.000
_cell.length_b   1.000
_cell.length_c   1.000
_cell.angle_alpha   90.00
_cell.angle_beta   90.00
_cell.angle_gamma   90.00
#
_symmetry.space_group_name_H-M   'P 1'
#
loop_
_entity.id
_entity.type
_entity.pdbx_description
1 polymer ?
#
loop_
_entity_poly.entity_id
_entity_poly.type
_entity_poly.pdbx_seq_one_letter_code
_entity_poly.pdbx_strand_id
1 'polypeptide(L)'
;MLLGLLHLQRNLHQGIESRGVSTGGHHQDMSDENDLEMTDAERASLAASRAAIGDLAHALVEGADPEEAEAALAAVRQASSQLDREALLNKIHMPDDAAGFEDDLRAIMRRIPPNWGRWVGCSRGWYPIIIALDQALAAIDPAYELHQVKEKFGGLRFYFHASESITEADRQRMEQLVDEAEEKCERTCELCGEPGVRHVTPRGWYRTLCSTCAAAEGKGYERVGELVNNLTAGTTGVWRVGCYADAPESIWDLDRGEVTVGSDRHRDFEVLAYPSVLRTWRIRLADGTEVESGVIAAIERVR
;
A
#
# COMPACT_ATOMS: atom_id res chain seq x y z
N MET A 1 -4.03 -8.43 -6.98
CA MET A 1 -5.43 -8.50 -6.48
C MET A 1 -5.69 -9.65 -5.51
N LEU A 2 -4.97 -10.78 -5.55
CA LEU A 2 -5.07 -11.85 -4.52
C LEU A 2 -4.46 -11.44 -3.15
N LEU A 3 -3.36 -10.67 -3.16
CA LEU A 3 -2.82 -10.01 -1.95
C LEU A 3 -3.83 -9.04 -1.32
N GLY A 4 -4.70 -8.43 -2.15
CA GLY A 4 -5.80 -7.56 -1.73
C GLY A 4 -7.01 -8.33 -1.18
N LEU A 5 -7.36 -9.47 -1.78
CA LEU A 5 -8.43 -10.36 -1.29
C LEU A 5 -8.08 -11.05 0.04
N LEU A 6 -6.78 -11.30 0.31
CA LEU A 6 -6.31 -11.74 1.63
C LEU A 6 -6.20 -10.58 2.65
N HIS A 7 -6.03 -9.33 2.19
CA HIS A 7 -6.00 -8.14 3.04
C HIS A 7 -7.39 -7.66 3.50
N LEU A 8 -8.47 -8.00 2.78
CA LEU A 8 -9.79 -7.39 3.02
C LEU A 8 -10.56 -7.99 4.21
N GLN A 9 -10.23 -9.20 4.68
CA GLN A 9 -11.01 -9.89 5.73
C GLN A 9 -10.56 -9.65 7.18
N ARG A 10 -9.37 -9.06 7.44
CA ARG A 10 -8.84 -8.97 8.82
C ARG A 10 -8.90 -7.58 9.46
N ASN A 11 -9.19 -6.51 8.71
CA ASN A 11 -9.31 -5.15 9.26
C ASN A 11 -10.61 -4.89 10.06
N LEU A 12 -11.50 -5.89 10.20
CA LEU A 12 -12.78 -5.72 10.91
C LEU A 12 -12.89 -6.46 12.24
N HIS A 13 -11.94 -7.35 12.59
CA HIS A 13 -12.01 -8.13 13.84
C HIS A 13 -10.63 -8.25 14.47
N GLN A 14 -10.30 -7.36 15.41
CA GLN A 14 -9.53 -7.68 16.62
C GLN A 14 -9.41 -6.46 17.52
N GLY A 15 -10.53 -6.13 18.19
CA GLY A 15 -10.47 -5.60 19.54
C GLY A 15 -10.47 -6.79 20.49
N ILE A 16 -9.47 -6.82 21.39
CA ILE A 16 -9.53 -7.40 22.73
C ILE A 16 -9.80 -8.92 22.80
N GLU A 17 -8.75 -9.71 23.02
CA GLU A 17 -8.60 -10.53 24.24
C GLU A 17 -7.32 -11.38 24.22
N SER A 18 -6.53 -11.17 25.27
CA SER A 18 -5.35 -11.92 25.70
C SER A 18 -5.70 -13.29 26.28
N ARG A 19 -4.85 -14.31 26.07
CA ARG A 19 -4.44 -15.28 27.12
C ARG A 19 -3.45 -16.34 26.62
N GLY A 20 -2.41 -16.58 27.44
CA GLY A 20 -1.93 -17.93 27.74
C GLY A 20 -0.53 -18.29 27.24
N VAL A 21 0.49 -18.00 28.04
CA VAL A 21 1.86 -18.53 27.94
C VAL A 21 1.87 -20.05 28.08
N SER A 22 2.68 -20.74 27.27
CA SER A 22 3.22 -22.06 27.60
C SER A 22 4.66 -22.18 27.12
N THR A 23 5.56 -22.40 28.07
CA THR A 23 7.00 -22.58 27.92
C THR A 23 7.33 -23.99 27.39
N GLY A 24 8.16 -24.08 26.35
CA GLY A 24 8.76 -25.34 25.91
C GLY A 24 9.95 -25.08 25.01
N GLY A 25 11.16 -25.29 25.51
CA GLY A 25 12.39 -25.18 24.72
C GLY A 25 12.50 -26.31 23.71
N HIS A 26 12.87 -25.98 22.47
CA HIS A 26 13.16 -26.97 21.44
C HIS A 26 14.50 -26.69 20.74
N HIS A 27 15.33 -27.73 20.77
CA HIS A 27 16.44 -27.96 19.86
C HIS A 27 16.01 -27.66 18.43
N GLN A 28 16.67 -26.70 17.77
CA GLN A 28 16.49 -26.43 16.35
C GLN A 28 17.09 -27.59 15.55
N ASP A 29 16.21 -28.43 15.00
CA ASP A 29 16.55 -29.53 14.10
C ASP A 29 16.47 -29.02 12.65
N MET A 30 17.45 -29.37 11.83
CA MET A 30 17.59 -28.92 10.43
C MET A 30 16.46 -29.43 9.50
N SER A 31 15.49 -30.19 10.02
CA SER A 31 14.29 -30.64 9.31
C SER A 31 13.24 -29.54 9.10
N ASP A 32 13.22 -28.52 9.96
CA ASP A 32 12.20 -27.47 9.93
C ASP A 32 12.47 -26.41 8.85
N GLU A 33 13.72 -26.27 8.39
CA GLU A 33 14.10 -25.24 7.40
C GLU A 33 13.46 -25.48 6.03
N ASN A 34 13.26 -26.73 5.64
CA ASN A 34 12.72 -27.10 4.32
C ASN A 34 11.18 -27.08 4.29
N ASP A 35 10.52 -27.02 5.46
CA ASP A 35 9.06 -26.95 5.54
C ASP A 35 8.53 -25.52 5.34
N LEU A 36 9.37 -24.49 5.42
CA LEU A 36 8.91 -23.13 5.12
C LEU A 36 8.98 -22.80 3.63
N GLU A 37 9.76 -23.52 2.84
CA GLU A 37 9.87 -23.29 1.41
C GLU A 37 8.70 -23.93 0.66
N MET A 38 8.15 -23.21 -0.32
CA MET A 38 7.21 -23.83 -1.26
C MET A 38 7.93 -24.87 -2.12
N THR A 39 7.27 -25.98 -2.40
CA THR A 39 7.69 -26.93 -3.44
C THR A 39 7.43 -26.37 -4.84
N ASP A 40 8.05 -26.94 -5.86
CA ASP A 40 7.77 -26.58 -7.26
C ASP A 40 6.29 -26.79 -7.62
N ALA A 41 5.67 -27.85 -7.10
CA ALA A 41 4.25 -28.14 -7.32
C ALA A 41 3.35 -27.09 -6.67
N GLU A 42 3.64 -26.68 -5.43
CA GLU A 42 2.92 -25.61 -4.73
C GLU A 42 3.07 -24.26 -5.44
N ARG A 43 4.30 -23.91 -5.85
CA ARG A 43 4.56 -22.71 -6.66
C ARG A 43 3.77 -22.71 -7.96
N ALA A 44 3.79 -23.82 -8.70
CA ALA A 44 3.07 -23.95 -9.96
C ALA A 44 1.55 -23.85 -9.77
N SER A 45 1.01 -24.49 -8.73
CA SER A 45 -0.41 -24.42 -8.38
C SER A 45 -0.84 -23.00 -8.01
N LEU A 46 -0.05 -22.32 -7.18
CA LEU A 46 -0.30 -20.93 -6.78
C LEU A 46 -0.22 -19.98 -7.99
N ALA A 47 0.75 -20.18 -8.88
CA ALA A 47 0.88 -19.40 -10.11
C ALA A 47 -0.33 -19.60 -11.03
N ALA A 48 -0.81 -20.84 -11.20
CA ALA A 48 -2.00 -21.14 -11.98
C ALA A 48 -3.26 -20.46 -11.42
N SER A 49 -3.45 -20.49 -10.10
CA SER A 49 -4.56 -19.79 -9.44
C SER A 49 -4.46 -18.26 -9.58
N ARG A 50 -3.26 -17.70 -9.44
CA ARG A 50 -3.00 -16.26 -9.65
C ARG A 50 -3.33 -15.83 -11.08
N ALA A 51 -2.93 -16.63 -12.07
CA ALA A 51 -3.22 -16.38 -13.48
C ALA A 51 -4.73 -16.41 -13.76
N ALA A 52 -5.43 -17.47 -13.34
CA ALA A 52 -6.88 -17.57 -13.52
C ALA A 52 -7.66 -16.42 -12.87
N ILE A 53 -7.20 -15.94 -11.71
CA ILE A 53 -7.80 -14.76 -11.05
C ILE A 53 -7.51 -13.47 -11.80
N GLY A 54 -6.32 -13.35 -12.41
CA GLY A 54 -5.99 -12.26 -13.32
C GLY A 54 -6.93 -12.22 -14.53
N ASP A 55 -7.16 -13.37 -15.17
CA ASP A 55 -8.04 -13.50 -16.33
C ASP A 55 -9.49 -13.15 -15.98
N LEU A 56 -9.99 -13.64 -14.85
CA LEU A 56 -11.33 -13.28 -14.36
C LEU A 56 -11.43 -11.77 -14.10
N ALA A 57 -10.44 -11.17 -13.45
CA ALA A 57 -10.44 -9.74 -13.19
C ALA A 57 -10.41 -8.92 -14.49
N HIS A 58 -9.66 -9.37 -15.50
CA HIS A 58 -9.64 -8.73 -16.82
C HIS A 58 -11.00 -8.83 -17.52
N ALA A 59 -11.60 -10.03 -17.57
CA ALA A 59 -12.92 -10.25 -18.17
C ALA A 59 -14.00 -9.35 -17.54
N LEU A 60 -13.99 -9.20 -16.21
CA LEU A 60 -14.92 -8.31 -15.51
C LEU A 60 -14.70 -6.83 -15.84
N VAL A 61 -13.46 -6.40 -16.04
CA VAL A 61 -13.13 -5.00 -16.39
C VAL A 61 -13.53 -4.68 -17.83
N GLU A 62 -13.34 -5.62 -18.76
CA GLU A 62 -13.70 -5.45 -20.17
C GLU A 62 -15.21 -5.64 -20.44
N GLY A 63 -16.00 -5.99 -19.41
CA GLY A 63 -17.44 -6.19 -19.56
C GLY A 63 -17.78 -7.43 -20.36
N ALA A 64 -17.02 -8.52 -20.14
CA ALA A 64 -17.27 -9.82 -20.76
C ALA A 64 -18.73 -10.26 -20.60
N ASP A 65 -19.21 -11.02 -21.57
CA ASP A 65 -20.56 -11.56 -21.50
C ASP A 65 -20.70 -12.59 -20.35
N PRO A 66 -21.94 -12.93 -19.96
CA PRO A 66 -22.16 -13.85 -18.85
C PRO A 66 -21.54 -15.24 -19.03
N GLU A 67 -21.43 -15.75 -20.26
CA GLU A 67 -20.85 -17.08 -20.54
C GLU A 67 -19.32 -17.03 -20.37
N GLU A 68 -18.68 -15.99 -20.88
CA GLU A 68 -17.24 -15.75 -20.72
C GLU A 68 -16.86 -15.53 -19.25
N ALA A 69 -17.65 -14.75 -18.52
CA ALA A 69 -17.46 -14.52 -17.09
C ALA A 69 -17.65 -15.82 -16.28
N GLU A 70 -18.63 -16.65 -16.63
CA GLU A 70 -18.86 -17.96 -16.00
C GLU A 70 -17.71 -18.94 -16.27
N ALA A 71 -17.19 -18.96 -17.51
CA ALA A 71 -16.02 -19.76 -17.86
C ALA A 71 -14.76 -19.33 -17.09
N ALA A 72 -14.50 -18.02 -16.98
CA ALA A 72 -13.39 -17.48 -16.20
C ALA A 72 -13.52 -17.82 -14.70
N LEU A 73 -14.74 -17.75 -14.15
CA LEU A 73 -15.00 -18.14 -12.77
C LEU A 73 -14.81 -19.66 -12.54
N ALA A 74 -15.23 -20.49 -13.49
CA ALA A 74 -15.00 -21.93 -13.44
C ALA A 74 -13.50 -22.27 -13.46
N ALA A 75 -12.72 -21.56 -14.29
CA ALA A 75 -11.26 -21.69 -14.33
C ALA A 75 -10.61 -21.33 -12.99
N VAL A 76 -11.04 -20.24 -12.34
CA VAL A 76 -10.58 -19.88 -10.98
C VAL A 76 -10.89 -20.98 -9.97
N ARG A 77 -12.12 -21.52 -10.00
CA ARG A 77 -12.56 -22.58 -9.09
C ARG A 77 -11.72 -23.84 -9.29
N GLN A 78 -11.46 -24.24 -10.53
CA GLN A 78 -10.65 -25.41 -10.84
C GLN A 78 -9.20 -25.22 -10.39
N ALA A 79 -8.57 -24.10 -10.76
CA ALA A 79 -7.18 -23.78 -10.41
C ALA A 79 -6.97 -23.66 -8.89
N SER A 80 -8.02 -23.32 -8.14
CA SER A 80 -7.95 -23.15 -6.69
C SER A 80 -8.41 -24.38 -5.89
N SER A 81 -8.99 -25.40 -6.55
CA SER A 81 -9.63 -26.54 -5.87
C SER A 81 -8.67 -27.43 -5.08
N GLN A 82 -7.39 -27.43 -5.43
CA GLN A 82 -6.34 -28.24 -4.81
C GLN A 82 -5.36 -27.41 -3.97
N LEU A 83 -5.62 -26.11 -3.80
CA LEU A 83 -4.76 -25.24 -3.00
C LEU A 83 -5.08 -25.40 -1.52
N ASP A 84 -4.15 -25.98 -0.77
CA ASP A 84 -4.13 -25.81 0.69
C ASP A 84 -3.69 -24.38 1.02
N ARG A 85 -4.68 -23.50 1.14
CA ARG A 85 -4.45 -22.06 1.38
C ARG A 85 -3.83 -21.79 2.74
N GLU A 86 -4.12 -22.63 3.74
CA GLU A 86 -3.62 -22.46 5.10
C GLU A 86 -2.15 -22.90 5.20
N ALA A 87 -1.80 -24.01 4.56
CA ALA A 87 -0.41 -24.41 4.42
C ALA A 87 0.40 -23.36 3.63
N LEU A 88 -0.11 -22.91 2.48
CA LEU A 88 0.57 -21.93 1.64
C LEU A 88 0.74 -20.56 2.28
N LEU A 89 -0.21 -20.14 3.15
CA LEU A 89 -0.05 -18.91 3.93
C LEU A 89 1.22 -18.95 4.77
N ASN A 90 1.57 -20.13 5.27
CA ASN A 90 2.73 -20.33 6.13
C ASN A 90 4.04 -20.56 5.36
N LYS A 91 4.01 -20.80 4.05
CA LYS A 91 5.22 -20.90 3.23
C LYS A 91 5.79 -19.53 2.89
N ILE A 92 7.09 -19.47 2.61
CA ILE A 92 7.81 -18.27 2.14
C ILE A 92 7.39 -17.93 0.72
N HIS A 93 6.86 -16.71 0.55
CA HIS A 93 6.53 -16.13 -0.75
C HIS A 93 7.66 -15.19 -1.16
N MET A 94 8.70 -15.76 -1.76
CA MET A 94 9.81 -14.98 -2.30
C MET A 94 9.31 -14.02 -3.40
N PRO A 95 9.63 -12.71 -3.32
CA PRO A 95 9.30 -11.77 -4.39
C PRO A 95 10.01 -12.09 -5.71
N ASP A 96 9.36 -11.81 -6.84
CA ASP A 96 9.92 -12.07 -8.18
C ASP A 96 11.13 -11.16 -8.49
N ASP A 97 11.23 -10.00 -7.85
CA ASP A 97 12.31 -9.00 -8.00
C ASP A 97 13.41 -9.11 -6.93
N ALA A 98 13.43 -10.23 -6.17
CA ALA A 98 14.36 -10.50 -5.07
C ALA A 98 15.82 -10.79 -5.48
N ALA A 99 16.14 -10.81 -6.78
CA ALA A 99 17.46 -11.20 -7.27
C ALA A 99 18.62 -10.45 -6.57
N GLY A 100 19.46 -11.18 -5.84
CA GLY A 100 20.58 -10.65 -5.05
C GLY A 100 20.24 -10.26 -3.60
N PHE A 101 19.01 -10.54 -3.13
CA PHE A 101 18.53 -10.27 -1.77
C PHE A 101 17.84 -11.50 -1.14
N GLU A 102 17.86 -12.65 -1.80
CA GLU A 102 17.04 -13.81 -1.44
C GLU A 102 17.32 -14.32 -0.03
N ASP A 103 18.59 -14.38 0.36
CA ASP A 103 18.99 -14.91 1.67
C ASP A 103 18.56 -13.99 2.81
N ASP A 104 18.75 -12.67 2.65
CA ASP A 104 18.34 -11.69 3.64
C ASP A 104 16.81 -11.61 3.75
N LEU A 105 16.08 -11.62 2.62
CA LEU A 105 14.62 -11.63 2.62
C LEU A 105 14.07 -12.92 3.23
N ARG A 106 14.73 -14.07 3.00
CA ARG A 106 14.38 -15.33 3.65
C ARG A 106 14.57 -15.25 5.16
N ALA A 107 15.68 -14.68 5.64
CA ALA A 107 15.92 -14.47 7.06
C ALA A 107 14.84 -13.62 7.71
N ILE A 108 14.45 -12.51 7.07
CA ILE A 108 13.34 -11.65 7.50
C ILE A 108 12.02 -12.43 7.56
N MET A 109 11.66 -13.15 6.49
CA MET A 109 10.39 -13.88 6.42
C MET A 109 10.30 -15.05 7.41
N ARG A 110 11.43 -15.60 7.86
CA ARG A 110 11.48 -16.62 8.93
C ARG A 110 11.06 -16.06 10.30
N ARG A 111 11.21 -14.75 10.53
CA ARG A 111 10.72 -14.08 11.74
C ARG A 111 9.21 -13.91 11.78
N ILE A 112 8.53 -14.16 10.66
CA ILE A 112 7.09 -14.05 10.59
C ILE A 112 6.45 -15.29 11.24
N PRO A 113 5.63 -15.13 12.29
CA PRO A 113 5.02 -16.27 12.96
C PRO A 113 3.95 -16.93 12.07
N PRO A 114 3.56 -18.18 12.36
CA PRO A 114 2.50 -18.84 11.63
C PRO A 114 1.20 -18.01 11.57
N ASN A 115 0.45 -18.16 10.48
CA ASN A 115 -0.85 -17.54 10.23
C ASN A 115 -0.85 -16.01 10.00
N TRP A 116 0.34 -15.41 9.82
CA TRP A 116 0.48 -14.00 9.40
C TRP A 116 0.68 -13.82 7.88
N GLY A 117 1.27 -14.81 7.21
CA GLY A 117 1.67 -14.73 5.80
C GLY A 117 3.14 -14.34 5.65
N ARG A 118 3.99 -15.27 5.20
CA ARG A 118 5.44 -15.03 5.06
C ARG A 118 5.76 -14.36 3.71
N TRP A 119 5.52 -13.06 3.60
CA TRP A 119 5.83 -12.25 2.42
C TRP A 119 6.40 -10.89 2.77
N VAL A 120 7.17 -10.32 1.84
CA VAL A 120 7.57 -8.91 1.85
C VAL A 120 6.75 -8.16 0.81
N GLY A 121 5.83 -7.30 1.27
CA GLY A 121 4.90 -6.54 0.43
C GLY A 121 5.48 -5.24 -0.13
N CYS A 122 6.75 -5.25 -0.51
CA CYS A 122 7.48 -4.11 -1.06
C CYS A 122 8.31 -4.55 -2.28
N SER A 123 8.75 -3.60 -3.10
CA SER A 123 9.62 -3.88 -4.25
C SER A 123 11.11 -3.68 -3.96
N ARG A 124 11.94 -4.14 -4.88
CA ARG A 124 13.41 -4.17 -4.85
C ARG A 124 14.09 -2.92 -4.30
N GLY A 125 13.60 -1.74 -4.65
CA GLY A 125 14.20 -0.47 -4.24
C GLY A 125 14.21 -0.26 -2.73
N TRP A 126 13.31 -0.89 -1.98
CA TRP A 126 13.26 -0.80 -0.52
C TRP A 126 13.93 -1.97 0.21
N TYR A 127 14.32 -3.06 -0.48
CA TYR A 127 14.95 -4.21 0.17
C TYR A 127 16.20 -3.84 0.97
N PRO A 128 17.15 -3.02 0.46
CA PRO A 128 18.32 -2.62 1.26
C PRO A 128 17.95 -1.89 2.56
N ILE A 129 16.85 -1.12 2.58
CA ILE A 129 16.40 -0.39 3.77
C ILE A 129 15.77 -1.37 4.76
N ILE A 130 14.91 -2.26 4.28
CA ILE A 130 14.23 -3.27 5.10
C ILE A 130 15.25 -4.25 5.71
N ILE A 131 16.26 -4.67 4.96
CA ILE A 131 17.33 -5.57 5.42
C ILE A 131 18.17 -4.89 6.50
N ALA A 132 18.57 -3.64 6.29
CA ALA A 132 19.31 -2.89 7.29
C ALA A 132 18.50 -2.68 8.58
N LEU A 133 17.19 -2.43 8.45
CA LEU A 133 16.27 -2.34 9.58
C LEU A 133 16.21 -3.67 10.34
N ASP A 134 15.94 -4.79 9.66
CA ASP A 134 15.88 -6.12 10.29
C ASP A 134 17.17 -6.44 11.06
N GLN A 135 18.33 -6.21 10.44
CA GLN A 135 19.63 -6.45 11.07
C GLN A 135 19.82 -5.59 12.33
N ALA A 136 19.40 -4.33 12.29
CA ALA A 136 19.48 -3.43 13.44
C ALA A 136 18.54 -3.84 14.57
N LEU A 137 17.31 -4.26 14.25
CA LEU A 137 16.35 -4.77 15.23
C LEU A 137 16.83 -6.10 15.83
N ALA A 138 17.34 -7.01 15.00
CA ALA A 138 17.88 -8.30 15.44
C ALA A 138 19.12 -8.19 16.34
N ALA A 139 19.90 -7.11 16.19
CA ALA A 139 21.03 -6.84 17.06
C ALA A 139 20.60 -6.41 18.48
N ILE A 140 19.41 -5.80 18.61
CA ILE A 140 18.82 -5.39 19.88
C ILE A 140 18.04 -6.54 20.50
N ASP A 141 17.16 -7.15 19.72
CA ASP A 141 16.29 -8.24 20.13
C ASP A 141 16.35 -9.37 19.11
N PRO A 142 17.26 -10.36 19.26
CA PRO A 142 17.35 -11.47 18.31
C PRO A 142 16.05 -12.28 18.15
N ALA A 143 15.17 -12.23 19.17
CA ALA A 143 13.93 -12.99 19.24
C ALA A 143 12.68 -12.20 18.83
N TYR A 144 12.83 -10.98 18.30
CA TYR A 144 11.68 -10.20 17.86
C TYR A 144 10.91 -10.92 16.74
N GLU A 145 9.58 -10.78 16.76
CA GLU A 145 8.68 -11.31 15.74
C GLU A 145 8.33 -10.22 14.72
N LEU A 146 8.35 -10.57 13.44
CA LEU A 146 7.86 -9.69 12.38
C LEU A 146 6.41 -10.07 12.05
N HIS A 147 5.46 -9.17 12.21
CA HIS A 147 4.07 -9.44 11.85
C HIS A 147 3.81 -9.18 10.37
N GLN A 148 4.21 -8.01 9.86
CA GLN A 148 4.04 -7.65 8.45
C GLN A 148 5.08 -6.60 8.03
N VAL A 149 5.52 -6.68 6.78
CA VAL A 149 6.25 -5.62 6.09
C VAL A 149 5.59 -5.34 4.75
N LYS A 150 5.13 -4.11 4.53
CA LYS A 150 4.36 -3.74 3.33
C LYS A 150 4.42 -2.25 3.01
N GLU A 151 4.13 -1.91 1.76
CA GLU A 151 3.79 -0.55 1.38
C GLU A 151 2.35 -0.20 1.78
N LYS A 152 2.15 1.02 2.29
CA LYS A 152 0.83 1.63 2.48
C LYS A 152 0.89 3.14 2.31
N PHE A 153 0.09 3.67 1.39
CA PHE A 153 -0.01 5.10 1.08
C PHE A 153 1.31 5.77 0.65
N GLY A 154 2.17 5.02 -0.04
CA GLY A 154 3.49 5.42 -0.50
C GLY A 154 4.58 5.34 0.58
N GLY A 155 4.30 4.81 1.77
CA GLY A 155 5.27 4.62 2.85
C GLY A 155 5.43 3.15 3.26
N LEU A 156 6.53 2.83 3.94
CA LEU A 156 6.74 1.53 4.55
C LEU A 156 5.84 1.38 5.79
N ARG A 157 5.35 0.16 6.05
CA ARG A 157 4.81 -0.26 7.35
C ARG A 157 5.55 -1.51 7.79
N PHE A 158 6.23 -1.42 8.92
CA PHE A 158 6.98 -2.52 9.51
C PHE A 158 6.40 -2.83 10.91
N TYR A 159 5.50 -3.80 10.96
CA TYR A 159 4.84 -4.19 12.21
C TYR A 159 5.60 -5.32 12.85
N PHE A 160 6.18 -5.08 14.02
CA PHE A 160 6.94 -6.06 14.78
C PHE A 160 6.42 -6.18 16.22
N HIS A 161 6.81 -7.26 16.89
CA HIS A 161 6.59 -7.46 18.31
C HIS A 161 7.91 -7.80 18.98
N ALA A 162 8.31 -6.95 19.93
CA ALA A 162 9.50 -7.16 20.75
C ALA A 162 9.26 -8.24 21.82
N SER A 163 10.31 -8.98 22.16
CA SER A 163 10.28 -9.97 23.24
C SER A 163 10.08 -9.31 24.60
N GLU A 164 9.45 -10.03 25.54
CA GLU A 164 9.19 -9.51 26.90
C GLU A 164 10.48 -9.22 27.69
N SER A 165 11.60 -9.80 27.26
CA SER A 165 12.90 -9.72 27.94
C SER A 165 13.67 -8.43 27.71
N ILE A 166 13.32 -7.63 26.70
CA ILE A 166 14.07 -6.39 26.42
C ILE A 166 13.67 -5.24 27.33
N THR A 167 14.58 -4.29 27.50
CA THR A 167 14.29 -3.10 28.30
C THR A 167 13.34 -2.16 27.56
N GLU A 168 12.67 -1.27 28.30
CA GLU A 168 11.87 -0.20 27.69
C GLU A 168 12.71 0.72 26.79
N ALA A 169 13.97 0.98 27.17
CA ALA A 169 14.88 1.79 26.35
C ALA A 169 15.21 1.11 25.01
N ASP A 170 15.40 -0.21 25.02
CA ASP A 170 15.63 -0.99 23.80
C ASP A 170 14.39 -0.99 22.90
N ARG A 171 13.20 -1.19 23.48
CA ARG A 171 11.92 -1.08 22.75
C ARG A 171 11.77 0.28 22.07
N GLN A 172 12.00 1.37 22.78
CA GLN A 172 11.95 2.71 22.21
C GLN A 172 12.99 2.90 21.11
N ARG A 173 14.18 2.32 21.25
CA ARG A 173 15.21 2.37 20.20
C ARG A 173 14.78 1.60 18.95
N MET A 174 14.15 0.44 19.10
CA MET A 174 13.61 -0.33 17.98
C MET A 174 12.51 0.44 17.24
N GLU A 175 11.60 1.09 17.96
CA GLU A 175 10.57 1.96 17.36
C GLU A 175 11.19 3.11 16.57
N GLN A 176 12.20 3.79 17.12
CA GLN A 176 12.92 4.85 16.41
C GLN A 176 13.61 4.36 15.12
N LEU A 177 14.19 3.16 15.14
CA LEU A 177 14.79 2.56 13.93
C LEU A 177 13.73 2.31 12.85
N VAL A 178 12.53 1.88 13.23
CA VAL A 178 11.41 1.74 12.30
C VAL A 178 11.01 3.10 11.73
N ASP A 179 10.86 4.14 12.56
CA ASP A 179 10.54 5.50 12.10
C ASP A 179 11.58 6.03 11.11
N GLU A 180 12.88 5.85 11.40
CA GLU A 180 13.99 6.22 10.52
C GLU A 180 13.90 5.50 9.16
N ALA A 181 13.55 4.20 9.16
CA ALA A 181 13.39 3.42 7.95
C ALA A 181 12.12 3.82 7.15
N GLU A 182 11.02 4.13 7.83
CA GLU A 182 9.80 4.65 7.20
C GLU A 182 10.08 5.98 6.49
N GLU A 183 10.73 6.93 7.15
CA GLU A 183 11.12 8.22 6.55
C GLU A 183 12.03 8.00 5.32
N LYS A 184 13.00 7.08 5.42
CA LYS A 184 13.90 6.78 4.31
C LYS A 184 13.15 6.21 3.11
N CYS A 185 12.22 5.29 3.32
CA CYS A 185 11.37 4.72 2.28
C CYS A 185 10.48 5.78 1.60
N GLU A 186 9.94 6.75 2.35
CA GLU A 186 9.13 7.85 1.80
C GLU A 186 9.89 8.78 0.84
N ARG A 187 11.23 8.69 0.82
CA ARG A 187 12.12 9.49 -0.06
C ARG A 187 12.90 8.62 -1.06
N THR A 188 12.61 7.32 -1.09
CA THR A 188 13.31 6.33 -1.92
C THR A 188 12.32 5.68 -2.87
N CYS A 189 12.66 5.59 -4.15
CA CYS A 189 11.85 4.88 -5.13
C CYS A 189 11.74 3.41 -4.77
N GLU A 190 10.52 2.94 -4.55
CA GLU A 190 10.24 1.56 -4.17
C GLU A 190 10.70 0.54 -5.22
N LEU A 191 10.74 0.93 -6.50
CA LEU A 191 11.11 0.03 -7.59
C LEU A 191 12.64 -0.09 -7.77
N CYS A 192 13.37 1.03 -7.79
CA CYS A 192 14.79 1.02 -8.16
C CYS A 192 15.76 1.45 -7.05
N GLY A 193 15.27 2.06 -5.97
CA GLY A 193 16.11 2.52 -4.85
C GLY A 193 16.74 3.91 -5.04
N GLU A 194 16.57 4.54 -6.20
CA GLU A 194 16.97 5.94 -6.42
C GLU A 194 16.05 6.92 -5.67
N PRO A 195 16.42 8.20 -5.49
CA PRO A 195 15.55 9.18 -4.87
C PRO A 195 14.15 9.21 -5.51
N GLY A 196 13.12 9.13 -4.67
CA GLY A 196 11.72 9.05 -5.07
C GLY A 196 10.86 10.11 -4.40
N VAL A 197 9.69 10.36 -4.99
CA VAL A 197 8.63 11.19 -4.40
C VAL A 197 7.30 10.46 -4.49
N ARG A 198 6.35 10.84 -3.65
CA ARG A 198 5.03 10.23 -3.63
C ARG A 198 4.28 10.53 -4.94
N HIS A 199 3.77 9.49 -5.57
CA HIS A 199 2.89 9.55 -6.73
C HIS A 199 1.58 8.84 -6.41
N VAL A 200 0.54 9.17 -7.17
CA VAL A 200 -0.80 8.59 -7.07
C VAL A 200 -1.32 8.27 -8.47
N THR A 201 -2.00 7.13 -8.61
CA THR A 201 -2.71 6.78 -9.86
C THR A 201 -4.10 7.43 -9.89
N PRO A 202 -4.78 7.51 -11.04
CA PRO A 202 -6.17 8.00 -11.10
C PRO A 202 -7.17 7.17 -10.28
N ARG A 203 -6.78 5.96 -9.85
CA ARG A 203 -7.58 5.09 -8.98
C ARG A 203 -7.23 5.23 -7.49
N GLY A 204 -6.41 6.22 -7.12
CA GLY A 204 -6.05 6.53 -5.73
C GLY A 204 -5.01 5.60 -5.11
N TRP A 205 -4.26 4.84 -5.92
CA TRP A 205 -3.15 4.02 -5.43
C TRP A 205 -1.86 4.83 -5.35
N TYR A 206 -1.23 4.87 -4.18
CA TYR A 206 0.00 5.63 -3.94
C TYR A 206 1.23 4.74 -3.99
N ARG A 207 2.35 5.29 -4.45
CA ARG A 207 3.70 4.73 -4.30
C ARG A 207 4.72 5.84 -4.22
N THR A 208 5.87 5.60 -3.59
CA THR A 208 7.02 6.51 -3.70
C THR A 208 7.91 6.02 -4.83
N LEU A 209 8.01 6.82 -5.91
CA LEU A 209 8.68 6.46 -7.15
C LEU A 209 9.54 7.62 -7.66
N CYS A 210 10.61 7.31 -8.40
CA CYS A 210 11.27 8.30 -9.25
C CYS A 210 10.43 8.50 -10.53
N SER A 211 10.65 9.61 -11.25
CA SER A 211 9.88 9.94 -12.45
C SER A 211 9.98 8.87 -13.54
N THR A 212 11.15 8.25 -13.69
CA THR A 212 11.39 7.19 -14.68
C THR A 212 10.56 5.95 -14.39
N CYS A 213 10.55 5.48 -13.14
CA CYS A 213 9.77 4.33 -12.71
C CYS A 213 8.26 4.62 -12.72
N ALA A 214 7.85 5.83 -12.30
CA ALA A 214 6.45 6.25 -12.38
C ALA A 214 5.90 6.21 -13.81
N ALA A 215 6.68 6.70 -14.78
CA ALA A 215 6.33 6.65 -16.20
C ALA A 215 6.35 5.22 -16.76
N ALA A 216 7.39 4.43 -16.45
CA ALA A 216 7.57 3.07 -16.96
C ALA A 216 6.47 2.09 -16.51
N GLU A 217 5.87 2.31 -15.33
CA GLU A 217 4.76 1.49 -14.84
C GLU A 217 3.50 1.57 -15.73
N GLY A 218 3.34 2.65 -16.52
CA GLY A 218 2.17 2.81 -17.42
C GLY A 218 0.82 2.92 -16.73
N LYS A 219 0.80 3.14 -15.40
CA LYS A 219 -0.42 3.20 -14.56
C LYS A 219 -0.95 4.63 -14.35
N GLY A 220 -0.39 5.61 -15.04
CA GLY A 220 -0.76 7.03 -14.90
C GLY A 220 -0.37 7.62 -13.54
N TYR A 221 0.80 7.25 -13.00
CA TYR A 221 1.28 7.84 -11.76
C TYR A 221 1.58 9.33 -11.95
N GLU A 222 0.90 10.16 -11.17
CA GLU A 222 1.09 11.62 -11.12
C GLU A 222 1.64 12.02 -9.76
N ARG A 223 2.46 13.06 -9.73
CA ARG A 223 3.17 13.46 -8.51
C ARG A 223 2.21 14.10 -7.50
N VAL A 224 2.25 13.62 -6.26
CA VAL A 224 1.56 14.27 -5.13
C VAL A 224 2.36 15.50 -4.71
N GLY A 225 1.67 16.57 -4.36
CA GLY A 225 2.28 17.87 -4.07
C GLY A 225 2.69 18.65 -5.31
N GLU A 226 2.31 18.21 -6.52
CA GLU A 226 2.51 19.00 -7.73
C GLU A 226 1.67 20.29 -7.66
N LEU A 227 2.32 21.41 -7.95
CA LEU A 227 1.67 22.72 -8.05
C LEU A 227 1.24 22.96 -9.50
N VAL A 228 -0.03 23.28 -9.68
CA VAL A 228 -0.59 23.65 -10.99
C VAL A 228 -1.16 25.07 -10.96
N ASN A 229 -1.25 25.67 -12.15
CA ASN A 229 -1.79 27.02 -12.27
C ASN A 229 -3.32 27.04 -12.40
N ASN A 230 -3.93 25.96 -12.92
CA ASN A 230 -5.34 25.92 -13.24
C ASN A 230 -5.89 24.51 -13.05
N LEU A 231 -7.08 24.40 -12.48
CA LEU A 231 -7.96 23.24 -12.63
C LEU A 231 -8.92 23.50 -13.79
N THR A 232 -9.34 22.43 -14.44
CA THR A 232 -10.30 22.47 -15.55
C THR A 232 -11.31 21.32 -15.40
N ALA A 233 -12.37 21.33 -16.20
CA ALA A 233 -13.35 20.24 -16.23
C ALA A 233 -12.76 18.86 -16.56
N GLY A 234 -11.60 18.80 -17.22
CA GLY A 234 -10.89 17.56 -17.53
C GLY A 234 -9.85 17.16 -16.48
N THR A 235 -9.68 17.94 -15.42
CA THR A 235 -8.70 17.63 -14.37
C THR A 235 -9.28 16.58 -13.42
N THR A 236 -8.46 15.59 -13.05
CA THR A 236 -8.84 14.49 -12.15
C THR A 236 -8.04 14.54 -10.85
N GLY A 237 -8.46 13.77 -9.87
CA GLY A 237 -7.85 13.71 -8.55
C GLY A 237 -8.41 14.73 -7.57
N VAL A 238 -7.73 14.85 -6.44
CA VAL A 238 -8.12 15.76 -5.36
C VAL A 238 -7.06 16.81 -5.13
N TRP A 239 -7.52 18.04 -5.02
CA TRP A 239 -6.68 19.23 -5.04
C TRP A 239 -6.96 20.09 -3.84
N ARG A 240 -5.88 20.54 -3.19
CA ARG A 240 -5.92 21.59 -2.19
C ARG A 240 -5.75 22.92 -2.89
N VAL A 241 -6.71 23.81 -2.70
CA VAL A 241 -6.69 25.17 -3.22
C VAL A 241 -6.54 26.11 -2.04
N GLY A 242 -5.33 26.62 -1.86
CA GLY A 242 -4.99 27.58 -0.81
C GLY A 242 -5.20 29.02 -1.28
N CYS A 243 -5.70 29.87 -0.39
CA CYS A 243 -5.97 31.29 -0.68
C CYS A 243 -5.02 32.22 0.10
N TYR A 244 -4.87 33.45 -0.38
CA TYR A 244 -4.20 34.52 0.37
C TYR A 244 -5.07 35.04 1.54
N ALA A 245 -4.44 35.78 2.46
CA ALA A 245 -5.09 36.62 3.47
C ALA A 245 -6.12 35.89 4.36
N ASP A 246 -5.68 34.81 5.02
CA ASP A 246 -6.44 33.98 5.96
C ASP A 246 -7.79 33.44 5.42
N ALA A 247 -8.05 33.59 4.12
CA ALA A 247 -9.22 33.03 3.49
C ALA A 247 -9.17 31.49 3.55
N PRO A 248 -10.31 30.83 3.79
CA PRO A 248 -10.34 29.39 3.97
C PRO A 248 -9.82 28.67 2.72
N GLU A 249 -9.01 27.65 2.95
CA GLU A 249 -8.65 26.71 1.89
C GLU A 249 -9.88 25.88 1.47
N SER A 250 -9.78 25.30 0.28
CA SER A 250 -10.79 24.36 -0.21
C SER A 250 -10.15 23.09 -0.74
N ILE A 251 -10.84 21.96 -0.55
CA ILE A 251 -10.47 20.66 -1.11
C ILE A 251 -11.44 20.33 -2.23
N TRP A 252 -10.92 20.23 -3.44
CA TRP A 252 -11.66 19.88 -4.65
C TRP A 252 -11.43 18.41 -4.97
N ASP A 253 -12.44 17.58 -4.78
CA ASP A 253 -12.46 16.18 -5.19
C ASP A 253 -13.16 16.05 -6.54
N LEU A 254 -12.37 16.19 -7.61
CA LEU A 254 -12.88 16.21 -8.98
C LEU A 254 -13.35 14.83 -9.45
N ASP A 255 -12.80 13.76 -8.87
CA ASP A 255 -13.23 12.38 -9.17
C ASP A 255 -14.65 12.10 -8.64
N ARG A 256 -15.06 12.82 -7.58
CA ARG A 256 -16.39 12.68 -6.96
C ARG A 256 -17.33 13.86 -7.21
N GLY A 257 -16.86 14.90 -7.88
CA GLY A 257 -17.62 16.15 -8.06
C GLY A 257 -17.98 16.82 -6.73
N GLU A 258 -17.03 16.85 -5.78
CA GLU A 258 -17.23 17.38 -4.43
C GLU A 258 -16.25 18.53 -4.15
N VAL A 259 -16.71 19.58 -3.45
CA VAL A 259 -15.86 20.66 -2.94
C VAL A 259 -16.10 20.84 -1.45
N THR A 260 -15.04 20.83 -0.66
CA THR A 260 -15.09 21.10 0.78
C THR A 260 -14.43 22.45 1.06
N VAL A 261 -15.10 23.34 1.80
CA VAL A 261 -14.56 24.63 2.26
C VAL A 261 -14.73 24.69 3.77
N GLY A 262 -13.61 24.72 4.51
CA GLY A 262 -13.67 24.56 5.97
C GLY A 262 -14.34 23.24 6.36
N SER A 263 -15.47 23.31 7.07
CA SER A 263 -16.29 22.14 7.44
C SER A 263 -17.42 21.83 6.45
N ASP A 264 -17.71 22.73 5.51
CA ASP A 264 -18.86 22.64 4.64
C ASP A 264 -18.50 21.86 3.38
N ARG A 265 -19.32 20.87 3.04
CA ARG A 265 -19.10 19.97 1.93
C ARG A 265 -20.23 20.08 0.93
N HIS A 266 -19.89 20.47 -0.30
CA HIS A 266 -20.81 20.73 -1.38
C HIS A 266 -20.74 19.60 -2.42
N ARG A 267 -21.92 19.17 -2.88
CA ARG A 267 -22.14 18.23 -3.99
C ARG A 267 -23.26 18.80 -4.86
N ASP A 268 -23.42 18.26 -6.08
CA ASP A 268 -24.50 18.65 -7.01
C ASP A 268 -24.53 20.17 -7.30
N PHE A 269 -23.36 20.72 -7.63
CA PHE A 269 -23.18 22.14 -7.96
C PHE A 269 -22.77 22.34 -9.42
N GLU A 270 -23.05 23.53 -9.96
CA GLU A 270 -22.51 24.01 -11.23
C GLU A 270 -21.21 24.77 -10.97
N VAL A 271 -20.12 24.44 -11.67
CA VAL A 271 -18.88 25.22 -11.60
C VAL A 271 -18.97 26.42 -12.55
N LEU A 272 -19.05 27.63 -11.99
CA LEU A 272 -19.09 28.88 -12.75
C LEU A 272 -17.69 29.36 -13.13
N ALA A 273 -16.70 29.09 -12.27
CA ALA A 273 -15.29 29.36 -12.53
C ALA A 273 -14.42 28.34 -11.79
N TYR A 274 -13.58 27.63 -12.52
CA TYR A 274 -12.63 26.68 -11.94
C TYR A 274 -11.48 27.40 -11.22
N PRO A 275 -10.85 26.76 -10.21
CA PRO A 275 -9.66 27.27 -9.55
C PRO A 275 -8.53 27.62 -10.52
N SER A 276 -8.03 28.85 -10.40
CA SER A 276 -6.87 29.36 -11.15
C SER A 276 -6.07 30.30 -10.25
N VAL A 277 -4.74 30.15 -10.21
CA VAL A 277 -3.88 30.95 -9.33
C VAL A 277 -4.02 32.44 -9.67
N LEU A 278 -4.04 33.30 -8.65
CA LEU A 278 -4.34 34.74 -8.72
C LEU A 278 -5.79 35.08 -9.15
N ARG A 279 -6.70 34.10 -9.15
CA ARG A 279 -8.15 34.29 -9.39
C ARG A 279 -8.96 33.74 -8.22
N THR A 280 -10.28 33.90 -8.28
CA THR A 280 -11.24 33.23 -7.41
C THR A 280 -11.90 32.09 -8.18
N TRP A 281 -12.32 31.04 -7.48
CA TRP A 281 -13.24 30.04 -8.04
C TRP A 281 -14.66 30.36 -7.59
N ARG A 282 -15.65 29.91 -8.37
CA ARG A 282 -17.08 30.10 -8.06
C ARG A 282 -17.90 28.86 -8.43
N ILE A 283 -18.79 28.46 -7.53
CA ILE A 283 -19.78 27.41 -7.76
C ILE A 283 -21.19 27.93 -7.45
N ARG A 284 -22.20 27.31 -8.07
CA ARG A 284 -23.61 27.53 -7.77
C ARG A 284 -24.23 26.23 -7.26
N LEU A 285 -24.80 26.27 -6.06
CA LEU A 285 -25.49 25.14 -5.44
C LEU A 285 -26.89 24.96 -6.04
N ALA A 286 -27.51 23.80 -5.79
CA ALA A 286 -28.84 23.45 -6.32
C ALA A 286 -29.96 24.42 -5.88
N ASP A 287 -29.80 25.10 -4.74
CA ASP A 287 -30.74 26.12 -4.24
C ASP A 287 -30.51 27.52 -4.86
N GLY A 288 -29.54 27.64 -5.77
CA GLY A 288 -29.15 28.90 -6.42
C GLY A 288 -28.10 29.71 -5.67
N THR A 289 -27.69 29.29 -4.47
CA THR A 289 -26.64 29.98 -3.70
C THR A 289 -25.30 29.90 -4.43
N GLU A 290 -24.61 31.04 -4.56
CA GLU A 290 -23.26 31.09 -5.11
C GLU A 290 -22.22 31.13 -3.98
N VAL A 291 -21.19 30.31 -4.11
CA VAL A 291 -20.04 30.27 -3.20
C VAL A 291 -18.81 30.70 -3.99
N GLU A 292 -18.05 31.64 -3.44
CA GLU A 292 -16.83 32.20 -4.02
C GLU A 292 -15.65 32.09 -3.05
N SER A 293 -14.46 31.81 -3.57
CA SER A 293 -13.23 31.72 -2.79
C SER A 293 -12.56 33.07 -2.56
N GLY A 294 -11.57 33.09 -1.65
CA GLY A 294 -10.52 34.11 -1.67
C GLY A 294 -9.65 34.02 -2.93
N VAL A 295 -8.71 34.98 -3.09
CA VAL A 295 -7.74 34.94 -4.19
C VAL A 295 -6.79 33.75 -3.98
N ILE A 296 -6.74 32.88 -4.97
CA ILE A 296 -5.99 31.62 -4.91
C ILE A 296 -4.49 31.90 -4.97
N ALA A 297 -3.76 31.39 -3.98
CA ALA A 297 -2.31 31.47 -3.86
C ALA A 297 -1.60 30.25 -4.45
N ALA A 298 -2.17 29.06 -4.28
CA ALA A 298 -1.60 27.81 -4.75
C ALA A 298 -2.69 26.76 -4.98
N ILE A 299 -2.45 25.88 -5.93
CA ILE A 299 -3.26 24.69 -6.20
C ILE A 299 -2.30 23.50 -6.17
N GLU A 300 -2.53 22.58 -5.25
CA GLU A 300 -1.63 21.45 -4.96
C GLU A 300 -2.39 20.13 -5.06
N ARG A 301 -1.82 19.14 -5.75
CA ARG A 301 -2.39 17.78 -5.78
C ARG A 301 -2.24 17.10 -4.42
N VAL A 302 -3.35 16.65 -3.86
CA VAL A 302 -3.41 15.85 -2.63
C VAL A 302 -3.43 14.36 -2.95
N ARG A 303 -4.26 13.95 -3.93
CA ARG A 303 -4.43 12.56 -4.35
C ARG A 303 -4.97 12.43 -5.77
#